data_AF-A0A6A6TVS8-F1
#
_entry.id   AF-A0A6A6TVS8-F1
#
_cell.length_a   1.000
_cell.length_b   1.000
_cell.length_c   1.000
_cell.angle_alpha   90.00
_cell.angle_beta   90.00
_cell.angle_gamma   90.00
#
_symmetry.space_group_name_H-M   'P 1'
#
loop_
_entity.id
_entity.type
_entity.pdbx_description
1 polymer ?
#
loop_
_entity_poly.entity_id
_entity_poly.type
_entity_poly.pdbx_seq_one_letter_code
_entity_poly.pdbx_strand_id
1 'polypeptide(L)'
;MHSFQTIFSLALLFTTSFASPIILDPGQSAATCGNNHYTSAQISSAVSTGCKFYHSGTGAGGSTYPHAFKDYEHIPMSSNGPWEEFPIMKKGDYNGGAPGADRVVFNSACQLSAVVTHTGFMETISRITQIEQELGNHRAAITKLESELSQLRATQDQQPQDHQPQHQKDTSNSSPNGSSTTNSKPDTHPPTTNPTQPKKYPLLHSEYTRYGRQLILPEISLHGHLKLKTSSVLLIGAGGLGCPAAIYLAGAGLGHIGIVDGDTVDESNLHRQILHGGNVGVNKAVSAVEAMRKLNPLVKYTAHEEALTAENAIDLVSGYDIVLDCSDNPATRYLVSDVCVASGKPLVSGAALRTDGQLLVLNAPPNIGPCYRCVFPVPPPADSVPTCGEAGVLGPVVGVMGVLQALEAIKVLVGQMPDRAEMLLFAGWGMGFRSIRMKGKRKTCVACGEGVERDALRERIGDGSVDYVRFCGGDGVADGLGELERVDARTYGKVVERGEKHLLVDVREKVQFELCAVEGSVNLPFSEIPGRVDGEQGERLRVQLEELMENTGSDTPLYVVCRLGNDSQVAVRRFQELGIDKERWIGDIRGGLRAWRRDVDVDFPDY
;
A
#
# COMPACT_ATOMS: atom_id res chain seq x y z
N MET A 1 15.27 42.92 34.64
CA MET A 1 14.68 44.24 34.31
C MET A 1 15.10 44.56 32.88
N HIS A 2 14.40 44.05 31.86
CA HIS A 2 13.01 44.29 31.46
C HIS A 2 12.84 45.62 30.71
N SER A 3 12.83 45.48 29.40
CA SER A 3 12.06 46.27 28.45
C SER A 3 11.46 45.20 27.52
N PHE A 4 10.17 45.07 27.26
CA PHE A 4 9.07 46.02 27.20
C PHE A 4 7.81 45.33 27.70
N GLN A 5 7.03 46.03 28.52
CA GLN A 5 5.68 45.67 28.90
C GLN A 5 4.78 46.84 28.50
N THR A 6 3.60 46.51 27.98
CA THR A 6 2.41 47.36 27.84
C THR A 6 2.23 48.12 26.51
N ILE A 7 1.79 47.41 25.47
CA ILE A 7 0.64 47.85 24.66
C ILE A 7 -0.34 46.68 24.59
N PHE A 8 -1.46 46.87 25.28
CA PHE A 8 -2.70 46.11 25.20
C PHE A 8 -3.34 46.35 23.82
N SER A 9 -3.98 45.33 23.24
CA SER A 9 -4.82 45.32 22.02
C SER A 9 -4.18 44.69 20.76
N LEU A 10 -4.21 43.36 20.68
CA LEU A 10 -4.76 42.61 19.53
C LEU A 10 -4.73 41.10 19.86
N ALA A 11 -5.72 40.66 20.64
CA ALA A 11 -6.00 39.26 20.87
C ALA A 11 -7.52 39.08 20.83
N LEU A 12 -8.06 38.91 19.62
CA LEU A 12 -9.30 38.19 19.34
C LEU A 12 -9.37 37.96 17.82
N LEU A 13 -9.82 36.76 17.43
CA LEU A 13 -10.11 36.29 16.06
C LEU A 13 -8.95 35.67 15.26
N PHE A 14 -8.50 34.50 15.71
CA PHE A 14 -8.38 33.35 14.80
C PHE A 14 -8.94 32.12 15.53
N THR A 15 -10.27 32.10 15.66
CA THR A 15 -11.02 30.89 15.96
C THR A 15 -11.05 30.03 14.69
N THR A 16 -10.47 28.83 14.77
CA THR A 16 -11.02 27.59 14.20
C THR A 16 -11.93 27.74 12.97
N SER A 17 -11.40 27.53 11.77
CA SER A 17 -12.23 27.11 10.65
C SER A 17 -12.22 25.58 10.60
N PHE A 18 -13.01 24.97 11.48
CA PHE A 18 -13.55 23.64 11.23
C PHE A 18 -14.49 23.78 10.03
N ALA A 19 -14.30 22.97 8.98
CA ALA A 19 -15.29 22.89 7.92
C ALA A 19 -16.54 22.17 8.47
N SER A 20 -17.44 22.97 9.03
CA SER A 20 -18.87 22.69 9.15
C SER A 20 -19.48 22.56 7.74
N PRO A 21 -20.66 21.91 7.59
CA PRO A 21 -21.20 21.61 6.27
C PRO A 21 -21.47 22.92 5.53
N ILE A 22 -21.05 23.03 4.27
CA ILE A 22 -21.36 24.21 3.46
C ILE A 22 -22.80 24.09 3.00
N ILE A 23 -23.69 24.65 3.83
CA ILE A 23 -25.01 25.12 3.45
C ILE A 23 -24.84 26.62 3.29
N LEU A 24 -25.05 27.14 2.08
CA LEU A 24 -24.84 28.56 1.83
C LEU A 24 -25.91 29.34 2.59
N ASP A 25 -25.46 30.14 3.56
CA ASP A 25 -26.27 31.14 4.25
C ASP A 25 -26.91 32.07 3.19
N PRO A 26 -28.14 32.60 3.37
CA PRO A 26 -28.85 33.42 2.37
C PRO A 26 -28.15 34.73 1.98
N GLY A 27 -27.01 35.03 2.59
CA GLY A 27 -26.13 36.15 2.25
C GLY A 27 -24.89 35.77 1.42
N GLN A 28 -24.60 34.48 1.20
CA GLN A 28 -23.43 34.08 0.41
C GLN A 28 -23.70 34.27 -1.08
N SER A 29 -22.95 35.20 -1.64
CA SER A 29 -23.11 35.72 -2.99
C SER A 29 -22.45 34.82 -4.05
N ALA A 30 -22.13 33.57 -3.76
CA ALA A 30 -21.59 32.63 -4.76
C ALA A 30 -21.66 31.18 -4.24
N ALA A 31 -21.78 30.22 -5.16
CA ALA A 31 -21.76 28.79 -4.87
C ALA A 31 -20.74 28.07 -5.76
N THR A 32 -20.14 26.97 -5.28
CA THR A 32 -19.22 26.16 -6.08
C THR A 32 -19.62 24.69 -6.07
N CYS A 33 -19.51 24.04 -7.24
CA CYS A 33 -19.79 22.61 -7.39
C CYS A 33 -18.81 22.00 -8.40
N GLY A 34 -17.81 21.28 -7.89
CA GLY A 34 -16.66 20.82 -8.70
C GLY A 34 -15.94 22.02 -9.34
N ASN A 35 -15.80 22.01 -10.66
CA ASN A 35 -15.19 23.12 -11.42
C ASN A 35 -16.16 24.27 -11.73
N ASN A 36 -17.42 24.21 -11.27
CA ASN A 36 -18.41 25.25 -11.55
C ASN A 36 -18.44 26.29 -10.44
N HIS A 37 -18.37 27.56 -10.81
CA HIS A 37 -18.55 28.71 -9.93
C HIS A 37 -19.83 29.46 -10.32
N TYR A 38 -20.83 29.44 -9.45
CA TYR A 38 -22.07 30.18 -9.60
C TYR A 38 -21.94 31.52 -8.88
N THR A 39 -22.13 32.61 -9.62
CA THR A 39 -22.09 33.97 -9.07
C THR A 39 -23.42 34.34 -8.40
N SER A 40 -23.42 35.37 -7.56
CA SER A 40 -24.64 35.89 -6.91
C SER A 40 -25.67 36.32 -7.92
N ALA A 41 -25.23 36.92 -9.02
CA ALA A 41 -26.10 37.32 -10.11
C ALA A 41 -26.84 36.11 -10.71
N GLN A 42 -26.17 34.96 -10.86
CA GLN A 42 -26.79 33.74 -11.36
C GLN A 42 -27.78 33.12 -10.36
N ILE A 43 -27.44 33.12 -9.06
CA ILE A 43 -28.31 32.61 -8.00
C ILE A 43 -29.56 33.50 -7.87
N SER A 44 -29.40 34.82 -7.78
CA SER A 44 -30.51 35.77 -7.72
C SER A 44 -31.36 35.75 -8.99
N SER A 45 -30.74 35.57 -10.16
CA SER A 45 -31.47 35.40 -11.41
C SER A 45 -32.29 34.11 -11.43
N ALA A 46 -31.80 33.01 -10.86
CA ALA A 46 -32.55 31.76 -10.76
C ALA A 46 -33.76 31.90 -9.82
N VAL A 47 -33.60 32.56 -8.66
CA VAL A 47 -34.71 32.85 -7.73
C VAL A 47 -35.74 33.75 -8.39
N SER A 48 -35.31 34.83 -9.05
CA SER A 48 -36.24 35.77 -9.72
C SER A 48 -37.02 35.09 -10.84
N THR A 49 -36.38 34.22 -11.62
CA THR A 49 -37.04 33.48 -12.71
C THR A 49 -37.99 32.42 -12.16
N GLY A 50 -37.58 31.64 -11.16
CA GLY A 50 -38.45 30.69 -10.48
C GLY A 50 -39.67 31.37 -9.86
N CYS A 51 -39.47 32.47 -9.13
CA CYS A 51 -40.53 33.29 -8.55
C CYS A 51 -41.57 33.77 -9.60
N LYS A 52 -41.10 34.23 -10.76
CA LYS A 52 -41.99 34.66 -11.86
C LYS A 52 -42.91 33.52 -12.30
N PHE A 53 -42.34 32.33 -12.50
CA PHE A 53 -43.08 31.13 -12.91
C PHE A 53 -44.04 30.63 -11.82
N TYR A 54 -43.63 30.69 -10.54
CA TYR A 54 -44.47 30.35 -9.40
C TYR A 54 -45.74 31.23 -9.35
N HIS A 55 -45.59 32.55 -9.45
CA HIS A 55 -46.71 33.47 -9.39
C HIS A 55 -47.58 33.47 -10.66
N SER A 56 -47.03 33.16 -11.82
CA SER A 56 -47.82 33.02 -13.06
C SER A 56 -48.54 31.67 -13.16
N GLY A 57 -48.23 30.69 -12.30
CA GLY A 57 -48.78 29.33 -12.37
C GLY A 57 -48.36 28.59 -13.63
N THR A 58 -47.25 28.98 -14.27
CA THR A 58 -46.75 28.40 -15.52
C THR A 58 -45.38 27.79 -15.31
N GLY A 59 -45.11 26.65 -15.94
CA GLY A 59 -43.81 25.96 -15.84
C GLY A 59 -42.78 26.48 -16.84
N ALA A 60 -41.51 26.46 -16.47
CA ALA A 60 -40.41 26.81 -17.38
C ALA A 60 -40.26 25.75 -18.49
N GLY A 61 -40.38 26.15 -19.76
CA GLY A 61 -40.08 25.29 -20.92
C GLY A 61 -40.88 23.98 -21.04
N GLY A 62 -42.10 23.93 -20.48
CA GLY A 62 -42.92 22.70 -20.44
C GLY A 62 -42.58 21.73 -19.32
N SER A 63 -41.71 22.10 -18.38
CA SER A 63 -41.38 21.32 -17.17
C SER A 63 -42.30 21.64 -15.99
N THR A 64 -42.20 20.85 -14.93
CA THR A 64 -42.90 21.06 -13.66
C THR A 64 -42.26 22.12 -12.76
N TYR A 65 -41.20 22.82 -13.19
CA TYR A 65 -40.49 23.80 -12.36
C TYR A 65 -41.06 25.22 -12.47
N PRO A 66 -41.11 25.99 -11.36
CA PRO A 66 -40.78 25.56 -10.00
C PRO A 66 -41.82 24.59 -9.42
N HIS A 67 -41.37 23.65 -8.58
CA HIS A 67 -42.27 22.77 -7.83
C HIS A 67 -41.96 22.75 -6.34
N ALA A 68 -42.90 22.20 -5.57
CA ALA A 68 -42.78 22.14 -4.12
C ALA A 68 -41.50 21.39 -3.72
N PHE A 69 -40.66 22.07 -2.96
CA PHE A 69 -39.47 21.47 -2.38
C PHE A 69 -39.89 20.43 -1.35
N LYS A 70 -39.47 19.18 -1.57
CA LYS A 70 -39.68 18.09 -0.62
C LYS A 70 -38.40 17.88 0.17
N ASP A 71 -38.45 18.26 1.45
CA ASP A 71 -37.31 18.17 2.35
C ASP A 71 -37.07 16.73 2.84
N TYR A 72 -36.69 15.85 1.92
CA TYR A 72 -36.24 14.49 2.27
C TYR A 72 -34.86 14.49 2.96
N GLU A 73 -34.17 15.63 2.95
CA GLU A 73 -32.75 15.79 3.31
C GLU A 73 -32.55 16.59 4.61
N HIS A 74 -33.64 17.07 5.24
CA HIS A 74 -33.63 17.89 6.46
C HIS A 74 -32.72 19.12 6.37
N ILE A 75 -32.77 19.81 5.23
CA ILE A 75 -31.92 20.97 4.98
C ILE A 75 -32.38 22.14 5.86
N PRO A 76 -31.52 22.72 6.71
CA PRO A 76 -31.87 23.92 7.48
C PRO A 76 -32.22 25.08 6.54
N MET A 77 -33.48 25.51 6.61
CA MET A 77 -34.00 26.61 5.81
C MET A 77 -33.90 27.92 6.58
N SER A 78 -33.47 28.96 5.90
CA SER A 78 -33.36 30.30 6.49
C SER A 78 -34.68 31.09 6.50
N SER A 79 -35.72 30.58 5.84
CA SER A 79 -37.03 31.21 5.76
C SER A 79 -38.13 30.18 6.01
N ASN A 80 -39.30 30.62 6.47
CA ASN A 80 -40.43 29.73 6.73
C ASN A 80 -41.08 29.24 5.43
N GLY A 81 -41.45 27.96 5.39
CA GLY A 81 -42.11 27.32 4.25
C GLY A 81 -43.58 27.75 4.09
N PRO A 82 -44.26 27.32 3.00
CA PRO A 82 -43.83 26.34 2.00
C PRO A 82 -42.72 26.86 1.08
N TRP A 83 -41.88 25.94 0.59
CA TRP A 83 -40.75 26.24 -0.27
C TRP A 83 -40.90 25.60 -1.65
N GLU A 84 -40.34 26.26 -2.63
CA GLU A 84 -40.29 25.85 -4.02
C GLU A 84 -38.82 25.76 -4.45
N GLU A 85 -38.48 24.84 -5.37
CA GLU A 85 -37.14 24.73 -5.93
C GLU A 85 -37.08 25.06 -7.42
N PHE A 86 -35.96 25.63 -7.86
CA PHE A 86 -35.71 25.98 -9.26
C PHE A 86 -34.22 25.81 -9.63
N PRO A 87 -33.89 25.30 -10.83
CA PRO A 87 -32.50 25.03 -11.23
C PRO A 87 -31.65 26.30 -11.44
N ILE A 88 -30.33 26.20 -11.19
CA ILE A 88 -29.37 27.28 -11.47
C ILE A 88 -28.82 27.13 -12.90
N MET A 89 -29.12 28.10 -13.77
CA MET A 89 -28.78 28.04 -15.20
C MET A 89 -27.35 28.52 -15.51
N LYS A 90 -26.62 27.78 -16.35
CA LYS A 90 -25.24 28.14 -16.76
C LYS A 90 -25.16 29.18 -17.89
N LYS A 91 -26.14 29.21 -18.83
CA LYS A 91 -26.36 30.21 -19.91
C LYS A 91 -27.64 29.86 -20.70
N GLY A 92 -28.55 30.82 -20.92
CA GLY A 92 -29.77 30.66 -21.77
C GLY A 92 -31.03 30.16 -21.07
N ASP A 93 -32.13 30.02 -21.82
CA ASP A 93 -33.45 29.57 -21.35
C ASP A 93 -33.49 28.05 -21.05
N TYR A 94 -34.31 27.67 -20.08
CA TYR A 94 -34.48 26.28 -19.64
C TYR A 94 -35.25 25.47 -20.69
N ASN A 95 -34.64 24.38 -21.17
CA ASN A 95 -35.15 23.57 -22.27
C ASN A 95 -36.05 22.39 -21.85
N GLY A 96 -36.43 22.30 -20.57
CA GLY A 96 -37.38 21.30 -20.08
C GLY A 96 -36.79 19.94 -19.69
N GLY A 97 -35.46 19.76 -19.64
CA GLY A 97 -34.82 18.52 -19.18
C GLY A 97 -35.04 18.21 -17.69
N ALA A 98 -34.65 17.01 -17.23
CA ALA A 98 -34.57 16.73 -15.78
C ALA A 98 -33.45 17.59 -15.16
N PRO A 99 -33.66 18.26 -14.01
CA PRO A 99 -32.65 19.17 -13.50
C PRO A 99 -31.39 18.43 -13.05
N GLY A 100 -30.24 19.07 -13.26
CA GLY A 100 -29.02 18.70 -12.57
C GLY A 100 -29.12 19.02 -11.08
N ALA A 101 -28.21 18.46 -10.29
CA ALA A 101 -28.21 18.51 -8.83
C ALA A 101 -28.01 19.91 -8.18
N ASP A 102 -27.76 20.96 -8.98
CA ASP A 102 -27.50 22.32 -8.49
C ASP A 102 -28.74 23.22 -8.63
N ARG A 103 -29.38 23.60 -7.50
CA ARG A 103 -30.69 24.29 -7.46
C ARG A 103 -30.80 25.30 -6.32
N VAL A 104 -31.70 26.27 -6.48
CA VAL A 104 -32.12 27.20 -5.41
C VAL A 104 -33.44 26.76 -4.81
N VAL A 105 -33.59 26.96 -3.51
CA VAL A 105 -34.84 26.79 -2.77
C VAL A 105 -35.29 28.16 -2.28
N PHE A 106 -36.54 28.54 -2.50
CA PHE A 106 -37.09 29.84 -2.11
C PHE A 106 -38.53 29.71 -1.58
N ASN A 107 -38.98 30.69 -0.80
CA ASN A 107 -40.35 30.70 -0.26
C ASN A 107 -41.34 31.44 -1.18
N SER A 108 -42.63 31.44 -0.80
CA SER A 108 -43.70 32.13 -1.54
C SER A 108 -43.55 33.66 -1.62
N ALA A 109 -42.69 34.26 -0.79
CA ALA A 109 -42.29 35.67 -0.87
C ALA A 109 -41.05 35.89 -1.75
N CYS A 110 -40.61 34.86 -2.48
CA CYS A 110 -39.46 34.85 -3.37
C CYS A 110 -38.13 35.15 -2.69
N GLN A 111 -38.03 34.83 -1.41
CA GLN A 111 -36.79 34.93 -0.64
C GLN A 111 -36.03 33.61 -0.76
N LEU A 112 -34.72 33.70 -1.04
CA LEU A 112 -33.83 32.55 -1.09
C LEU A 112 -33.74 31.89 0.30
N SER A 113 -34.09 30.61 0.37
CA SER A 113 -34.02 29.79 1.59
C SER A 113 -32.71 29.01 1.68
N ALA A 114 -32.28 28.39 0.58
CA ALA A 114 -31.07 27.57 0.51
C ALA A 114 -30.58 27.42 -0.95
N VAL A 115 -29.31 27.07 -1.10
CA VAL A 115 -28.71 26.65 -2.38
C VAL A 115 -28.18 25.23 -2.20
N VAL A 116 -28.64 24.31 -3.05
CA VAL A 116 -28.26 22.90 -2.99
C VAL A 116 -27.34 22.60 -4.16
N THR A 117 -26.16 22.02 -3.89
CA THR A 117 -25.21 21.58 -4.93
C THR A 117 -24.90 20.09 -4.80
N HIS A 118 -24.52 19.44 -5.90
CA HIS A 118 -24.17 18.01 -5.93
C HIS A 118 -23.10 17.60 -4.91
N THR A 119 -22.15 18.49 -4.64
CA THR A 119 -21.02 18.24 -3.73
C THR A 119 -21.44 18.22 -2.27
N GLY A 120 -22.36 19.10 -1.84
CA GLY A 120 -22.87 19.12 -0.47
C GLY A 120 -23.75 17.90 -0.11
N PHE A 121 -24.42 17.31 -1.12
CA PHE A 121 -25.29 16.14 -0.91
C PHE A 121 -24.51 14.86 -0.58
N MET A 122 -23.39 14.62 -1.28
CA MET A 122 -22.55 13.43 -1.04
C MET A 122 -21.85 13.44 0.32
N GLU A 123 -21.43 14.62 0.79
CA GLU A 123 -20.82 14.77 2.11
C GLU A 123 -21.83 14.62 3.26
N THR A 124 -23.07 15.08 3.07
CA THR A 124 -24.12 14.97 4.10
C THR A 124 -24.58 13.53 4.30
N ILE A 125 -24.76 12.75 3.23
CA ILE A 125 -25.09 11.32 3.33
C ILE A 125 -23.96 10.54 4.02
N SER A 126 -22.71 10.85 3.69
CA SER A 126 -21.55 10.24 4.35
C SER A 126 -21.56 10.52 5.86
N ARG A 127 -21.91 11.75 6.26
CA ARG A 127 -21.96 12.16 7.67
C ARG A 127 -23.13 11.55 8.43
N ILE A 128 -24.32 11.43 7.83
CA ILE A 128 -25.47 10.76 8.44
C ILE A 128 -25.16 9.28 8.66
N THR A 129 -24.60 8.61 7.64
CA THR A 129 -24.21 7.19 7.72
C THR A 129 -23.17 6.97 8.83
N GLN A 130 -22.21 7.89 8.98
CA GLN A 130 -21.20 7.86 10.03
C GLN A 130 -21.81 8.03 11.43
N ILE A 131 -22.75 8.97 11.60
CA ILE A 131 -23.45 9.21 12.89
C ILE A 131 -24.32 8.00 13.27
N GLU A 132 -25.03 7.38 12.32
CA GLU A 132 -25.83 6.19 12.57
C GLU A 132 -24.96 5.00 13.02
N GLN A 133 -23.78 4.85 12.43
CA GLN A 133 -22.81 3.83 12.80
C GLN A 133 -22.24 4.08 14.22
N GLU A 134 -21.91 5.32 14.56
CA GLU A 134 -21.46 5.71 15.91
C GLU A 134 -22.54 5.45 16.97
N LEU A 135 -23.80 5.78 16.67
CA LEU A 135 -24.93 5.53 17.58
C LEU A 135 -25.13 4.02 17.84
N GLY A 136 -24.96 3.18 16.80
CA GLY A 136 -24.99 1.73 16.93
C GLY A 136 -23.88 1.19 17.82
N ASN A 137 -22.65 1.70 17.65
CA ASN A 137 -21.50 1.31 18.45
C ASN A 137 -21.67 1.71 19.93
N HIS A 138 -22.20 2.90 20.20
CA HIS A 138 -22.46 3.35 21.57
C HIS A 138 -23.55 2.52 22.27
N ARG A 139 -24.63 2.15 21.57
CA ARG A 139 -25.66 1.26 22.11
C ARG A 139 -25.09 -0.10 22.49
N ALA A 140 -24.27 -0.70 21.62
CA ALA A 140 -23.62 -1.98 21.90
C ALA A 140 -22.67 -1.90 23.11
N ALA A 141 -21.92 -0.80 23.24
CA ALA A 141 -21.03 -0.58 24.38
C ALA A 141 -21.80 -0.44 25.71
N ILE A 142 -22.94 0.25 25.71
CA ILE A 142 -23.80 0.38 26.90
C ILE A 142 -24.32 -1.00 27.33
N THR A 143 -24.86 -1.80 26.40
CA THR A 143 -25.36 -3.15 26.71
C THR A 143 -24.27 -4.05 27.28
N LYS A 144 -23.03 -3.94 26.77
CA LYS A 144 -21.89 -4.70 27.28
C LYS A 144 -21.54 -4.28 28.72
N LEU A 145 -21.47 -2.98 29.01
CA LEU A 145 -21.20 -2.46 30.34
C LEU A 145 -22.29 -2.84 31.35
N GLU A 146 -23.57 -2.83 30.93
CA GLU A 146 -24.69 -3.28 31.77
C GLU A 146 -24.57 -4.77 32.13
N SER A 147 -24.12 -5.61 31.19
CA SER A 147 -23.84 -7.02 31.43
C SER A 147 -22.69 -7.24 32.42
N GLU A 148 -21.58 -6.53 32.24
CA GLU A 148 -20.42 -6.59 33.14
C GLU A 148 -20.77 -6.10 34.55
N LEU A 149 -21.56 -5.02 34.67
CA LEU A 149 -22.03 -4.51 35.96
C LEU A 149 -22.92 -5.52 36.69
N SER A 150 -23.75 -6.25 35.93
CA SER A 150 -24.62 -7.29 36.48
C SER A 150 -23.82 -8.50 36.99
N GLN A 151 -22.78 -8.91 36.28
CA GLN A 151 -21.88 -9.98 36.71
C GLN A 151 -21.07 -9.61 37.95
N LEU A 152 -20.57 -8.37 38.02
CA LEU A 152 -19.83 -7.87 39.18
C LEU A 152 -20.70 -7.82 40.44
N ARG A 153 -21.96 -7.37 40.31
CA ARG A 153 -22.94 -7.39 41.42
C ARG A 153 -23.24 -8.81 41.91
N ALA A 154 -23.44 -9.76 40.99
CA ALA A 154 -23.66 -11.15 41.35
C ALA A 154 -22.46 -11.80 42.06
N THR A 155 -21.24 -11.33 41.78
CA THR A 155 -20.01 -11.82 42.43
C THR A 155 -19.82 -11.20 43.83
N GLN A 156 -20.31 -9.96 44.05
CA GLN A 156 -20.27 -9.30 45.36
C GLN A 156 -21.24 -9.92 46.37
N ASP A 157 -22.41 -10.40 45.93
CA ASP A 157 -23.41 -11.04 46.80
C ASP A 157 -23.00 -12.47 47.25
N GLN A 158 -21.90 -13.02 46.73
CA GLN A 158 -21.41 -14.37 47.06
C GLN A 158 -20.22 -14.40 48.05
N GLN A 159 -19.77 -13.26 48.57
CA GLN A 159 -18.72 -13.24 49.62
C GLN A 159 -19.35 -13.28 51.03
N PRO A 160 -18.98 -14.23 51.90
CA PRO A 160 -19.39 -14.22 53.31
C PRO A 160 -18.80 -13.01 54.03
N GLN A 161 -19.65 -12.23 54.71
CA GLN A 161 -19.23 -11.17 55.61
C GLN A 161 -18.58 -11.79 56.86
N ASP A 162 -17.26 -11.68 57.00
CA ASP A 162 -16.59 -11.91 58.27
C ASP A 162 -15.73 -10.72 58.69
N HIS A 163 -15.98 -10.33 59.94
CA HIS A 163 -15.19 -9.49 60.85
C HIS A 163 -15.40 -7.96 60.86
N GLN A 164 -16.22 -7.56 61.85
CA GLN A 164 -16.17 -6.27 62.53
C GLN A 164 -14.89 -6.14 63.39
N PRO A 165 -14.26 -4.95 63.47
CA PRO A 165 -13.30 -4.65 64.54
C PRO A 165 -14.01 -3.98 65.73
N GLN A 166 -13.84 -4.57 66.92
CA GLN A 166 -14.21 -3.95 68.19
C GLN A 166 -13.18 -2.90 68.63
N HIS A 167 -13.71 -1.75 69.04
CA HIS A 167 -13.03 -0.70 69.80
C HIS A 167 -12.62 -1.19 71.18
N GLN A 168 -11.37 -0.92 71.59
CA GLN A 168 -11.04 -0.71 73.00
C GLN A 168 -9.97 0.38 73.14
N LYS A 169 -10.34 1.45 73.85
CA LYS A 169 -9.44 2.40 74.51
C LYS A 169 -8.90 1.70 75.75
N ASP A 170 -7.61 1.86 76.03
CA ASP A 170 -7.16 2.14 77.39
C ASP A 170 -5.76 2.76 77.43
N THR A 171 -5.57 3.49 78.51
CA THR A 171 -4.60 4.55 78.79
C THR A 171 -3.23 4.09 79.31
N SER A 172 -2.26 5.00 79.19
CA SER A 172 -1.23 5.39 80.17
C SER A 172 0.24 4.95 79.99
N ASN A 173 1.08 5.99 80.18
CA ASN A 173 2.40 6.04 80.81
C ASN A 173 3.72 6.09 80.00
N SER A 174 4.31 7.30 80.08
CA SER A 174 5.70 7.67 80.40
C SER A 174 6.88 7.30 79.47
N SER A 175 7.55 8.36 78.98
CA SER A 175 8.93 8.41 78.44
C SER A 175 10.00 8.33 79.57
N PRO A 176 11.33 8.52 79.32
CA PRO A 176 12.12 8.56 78.07
C PRO A 176 13.48 7.78 78.11
N ASN A 177 14.23 7.86 77.01
CA ASN A 177 15.69 7.74 76.83
C ASN A 177 16.33 6.37 76.56
N GLY A 178 17.20 6.34 75.53
CA GLY A 178 18.24 5.34 75.34
C GLY A 178 18.75 5.26 73.90
N SER A 179 19.80 6.01 73.58
CA SER A 179 20.58 5.89 72.34
C SER A 179 21.40 4.59 72.30
N SER A 180 21.48 3.92 71.15
CA SER A 180 22.74 3.31 70.67
C SER A 180 22.60 2.70 69.28
N THR A 181 23.54 3.10 68.42
CA THR A 181 23.94 2.56 67.12
C THR A 181 24.31 1.07 67.13
N THR A 182 23.99 0.34 66.04
CA THR A 182 24.91 -0.62 65.38
C THR A 182 24.43 -1.05 63.99
N ASN A 183 25.39 -1.18 63.08
CA ASN A 183 25.31 -1.65 61.69
C ASN A 183 24.94 -3.13 61.54
N SER A 184 24.14 -3.45 60.52
CA SER A 184 24.26 -4.71 59.73
C SER A 184 23.47 -4.63 58.41
N LYS A 185 24.16 -4.77 57.27
CA LYS A 185 23.66 -5.08 55.91
C LYS A 185 23.43 -6.61 55.77
N PRO A 186 22.90 -7.15 54.64
CA PRO A 186 21.71 -6.78 53.88
C PRO A 186 20.83 -8.03 53.60
N ASP A 187 19.58 -8.07 54.06
CA ASP A 187 18.70 -9.18 53.68
C ASP A 187 18.10 -8.97 52.29
N THR A 188 18.47 -9.90 51.40
CA THR A 188 17.93 -10.11 50.06
C THR A 188 16.48 -10.57 50.13
N HIS A 189 15.54 -9.65 49.95
CA HIS A 189 14.22 -9.96 49.43
C HIS A 189 13.92 -9.04 48.24
N PRO A 190 13.51 -9.59 47.08
CA PRO A 190 13.01 -8.76 45.99
C PRO A 190 11.78 -8.01 46.52
N PRO A 191 11.63 -6.70 46.23
CA PRO A 191 10.44 -5.99 46.65
C PRO A 191 9.24 -6.64 45.96
N THR A 192 8.38 -7.28 46.75
CA THR A 192 7.03 -7.67 46.38
C THR A 192 6.37 -6.47 45.74
N THR A 193 6.17 -6.55 44.42
CA THR A 193 5.52 -5.52 43.62
C THR A 193 4.10 -5.34 44.15
N ASN A 194 3.86 -4.19 44.79
CA ASN A 194 2.52 -3.71 45.08
C ASN A 194 1.67 -3.78 43.79
N PRO A 195 0.37 -4.14 43.89
CA PRO A 195 -0.54 -4.07 42.76
C PRO A 195 -0.55 -2.61 42.26
N THR A 196 -0.03 -2.42 41.04
CA THR A 196 0.14 -1.13 40.38
C THR A 196 -1.19 -0.38 40.38
N GLN A 197 -1.20 0.82 40.98
CA GLN A 197 -2.33 1.74 40.85
C GLN A 197 -2.64 2.00 39.37
N PRO A 198 -3.91 2.17 38.99
CA PRO A 198 -4.29 2.42 37.62
C PRO A 198 -3.59 3.70 37.11
N LYS A 199 -2.81 3.57 36.04
CA LYS A 199 -2.10 4.70 35.44
C LYS A 199 -3.11 5.72 34.92
N LYS A 200 -3.00 6.98 35.35
CA LYS A 200 -3.84 8.11 34.90
C LYS A 200 -3.85 8.28 33.38
N TYR A 201 -2.74 7.97 32.71
CA TYR A 201 -2.58 8.05 31.26
C TYR A 201 -2.10 6.70 30.70
N PRO A 202 -2.63 6.25 29.55
CA PRO A 202 -2.35 4.91 29.02
C PRO A 202 -0.98 4.77 28.32
N LEU A 203 -0.33 5.88 27.97
CA LEU A 203 1.01 5.88 27.37
C LEU A 203 2.08 6.37 28.35
N LEU A 204 3.33 5.98 28.12
CA LEU A 204 4.49 6.56 28.80
C LEU A 204 4.68 8.01 28.37
N HIS A 205 5.32 8.81 29.24
CA HIS A 205 5.58 10.22 28.92
C HIS A 205 6.40 10.38 27.63
N SER A 206 7.43 9.54 27.44
CA SER A 206 8.25 9.53 26.22
C SER A 206 7.47 9.19 24.94
N GLU A 207 6.41 8.39 25.05
CA GLU A 207 5.52 8.07 23.93
C GLU A 207 4.67 9.28 23.54
N TYR A 208 4.14 10.03 24.53
CA TYR A 208 3.45 11.29 24.25
C TYR A 208 4.37 12.31 23.57
N THR A 209 5.63 12.43 24.02
CA THR A 209 6.61 13.32 23.38
C THR A 209 6.93 12.89 21.95
N ARG A 210 7.15 11.59 21.73
CA ARG A 210 7.53 11.04 20.42
C ARG A 210 6.38 11.11 19.40
N TYR A 211 5.19 10.72 19.80
CA TYR A 211 4.03 10.57 18.91
C TYR A 211 3.06 11.75 18.96
N GLY A 212 3.38 12.82 19.70
CA GLY A 212 2.48 13.96 19.90
C GLY A 212 1.91 14.54 18.60
N ARG A 213 2.70 14.58 17.52
CA ARG A 213 2.25 15.10 16.21
C ARG A 213 1.25 14.21 15.49
N GLN A 214 1.31 12.90 15.68
CA GLN A 214 0.30 11.99 15.11
C GLN A 214 -0.91 11.80 16.03
N LEU A 215 -0.72 11.94 17.35
CA LEU A 215 -1.80 11.86 18.35
C LEU A 215 -2.84 12.97 18.21
N ILE A 216 -2.47 14.12 17.63
CA ILE A 216 -3.41 15.23 17.39
C ILE A 216 -4.23 15.08 16.10
N LEU A 217 -3.90 14.12 15.24
CA LEU A 217 -4.67 13.84 14.02
C LEU A 217 -5.97 13.14 14.41
N PRO A 218 -7.16 13.65 14.04
CA PRO A 218 -8.45 13.01 14.35
C PRO A 218 -8.53 11.55 13.89
N GLU A 219 -7.92 11.23 12.76
CA GLU A 219 -7.90 9.90 12.13
C GLU A 219 -7.15 8.85 12.97
N ILE A 220 -6.14 9.29 13.73
CA ILE A 220 -5.35 8.42 14.61
C ILE A 220 -5.82 8.62 16.04
N SER A 221 -5.71 9.83 16.58
CA SER A 221 -5.99 10.19 17.96
C SER A 221 -5.21 9.33 18.97
N LEU A 222 -5.51 9.47 20.26
CA LEU A 222 -5.00 8.54 21.28
C LEU A 222 -5.49 7.11 21.04
N HIS A 223 -6.73 6.94 20.57
CA HIS A 223 -7.35 5.63 20.39
C HIS A 223 -6.69 4.80 19.29
N GLY A 224 -6.51 5.38 18.10
CA GLY A 224 -5.83 4.73 17.00
C GLY A 224 -4.37 4.48 17.30
N HIS A 225 -3.69 5.36 18.03
CA HIS A 225 -2.32 5.09 18.45
C HIS A 225 -2.23 3.91 19.44
N LEU A 226 -3.18 3.77 20.36
CA LEU A 226 -3.24 2.59 21.23
C LEU A 226 -3.45 1.31 20.42
N LYS A 227 -4.27 1.34 19.35
CA LYS A 227 -4.39 0.21 18.41
C LYS A 227 -3.03 -0.10 17.77
N LEU A 228 -2.37 0.89 17.16
CA LEU A 228 -1.05 0.72 16.54
C LEU A 228 -0.05 0.08 17.52
N LYS A 229 0.01 0.56 18.76
CA LYS A 229 0.88 0.04 19.82
C LYS A 229 0.60 -1.41 20.20
N THR A 230 -0.63 -1.90 20.01
CA THR A 230 -0.99 -3.30 20.24
C THR A 230 -0.95 -4.16 18.97
N SER A 231 -0.81 -3.53 17.81
CA SER A 231 -0.83 -4.22 16.51
C SER A 231 0.54 -4.72 16.09
N SER A 232 0.49 -5.72 15.20
CA SER A 232 1.64 -6.40 14.64
C SER A 232 1.59 -6.43 13.11
N VAL A 233 2.72 -6.16 12.45
CA VAL A 233 2.88 -6.21 10.99
C VAL A 233 3.98 -7.21 10.62
N LEU A 234 3.72 -8.03 9.60
CA LEU A 234 4.75 -8.81 8.91
C LEU A 234 5.10 -8.16 7.57
N LEU A 235 6.37 -7.80 7.36
CA LEU A 235 6.88 -7.40 6.05
C LEU A 235 7.58 -8.60 5.40
N ILE A 236 7.19 -8.90 4.17
CA ILE A 236 7.77 -9.97 3.37
C ILE A 236 8.67 -9.32 2.32
N GLY A 237 9.97 -9.39 2.54
CA GLY A 237 10.99 -8.65 1.81
C GLY A 237 11.41 -7.36 2.52
N ALA A 238 12.71 -7.20 2.67
CA ALA A 238 13.39 -6.02 3.20
C ALA A 238 14.07 -5.19 2.09
N GLY A 239 13.66 -5.38 0.83
CA GLY A 239 14.20 -4.69 -0.33
C GLY A 239 13.69 -3.24 -0.51
N GLY A 240 13.60 -2.79 -1.77
CA GLY A 240 13.28 -1.38 -2.09
C GLY A 240 11.89 -0.92 -1.62
N LEU A 241 10.93 -1.85 -1.54
CA LEU A 241 9.59 -1.60 -0.98
C LEU A 241 9.60 -1.70 0.56
N GLY A 242 10.24 -2.74 1.08
CA GLY A 242 10.25 -3.05 2.51
C GLY A 242 11.00 -2.01 3.34
N CYS A 243 12.13 -1.50 2.83
CA CYS A 243 12.94 -0.47 3.48
C CYS A 243 12.13 0.76 3.94
N PRO A 244 11.50 1.53 3.03
CA PRO A 244 10.69 2.69 3.41
C PRO A 244 9.46 2.29 4.23
N ALA A 245 8.79 1.18 3.92
CA ALA A 245 7.61 0.74 4.67
C ALA A 245 7.96 0.50 6.16
N ALA A 246 9.04 -0.23 6.41
CA ALA A 246 9.55 -0.57 7.74
C ALA A 246 9.89 0.68 8.56
N ILE A 247 10.57 1.67 7.97
CA ILE A 247 10.94 2.93 8.65
C ILE A 247 9.70 3.69 9.12
N TYR A 248 8.71 3.87 8.25
CA TYR A 248 7.51 4.63 8.59
C TYR A 248 6.63 3.90 9.61
N LEU A 249 6.54 2.57 9.53
CA LEU A 249 5.83 1.77 10.54
C LEU A 249 6.54 1.81 11.90
N ALA A 250 7.86 1.69 11.92
CA ALA A 250 8.67 1.85 13.13
C ALA A 250 8.49 3.25 13.73
N GLY A 251 8.55 4.30 12.90
CA GLY A 251 8.34 5.69 13.33
C GLY A 251 6.95 5.96 13.88
N ALA A 252 5.91 5.31 13.32
CA ALA A 252 4.52 5.43 13.76
C ALA A 252 4.25 4.75 15.12
N GLY A 253 5.17 3.92 15.60
CA GLY A 253 5.08 3.31 16.92
C GLY A 253 4.19 2.07 16.99
N LEU A 254 4.24 1.23 15.96
CA LEU A 254 3.60 -0.08 15.99
C LEU A 254 4.11 -0.94 17.16
N GLY A 255 3.28 -1.85 17.66
CA GLY A 255 3.64 -2.74 18.76
C GLY A 255 4.73 -3.74 18.39
N HIS A 256 4.57 -4.38 17.23
CA HIS A 256 5.49 -5.42 16.75
C HIS A 256 5.65 -5.36 15.23
N ILE A 257 6.90 -5.41 14.77
CA ILE A 257 7.23 -5.49 13.34
C ILE A 257 8.11 -6.72 13.11
N GLY A 258 7.61 -7.66 12.32
CA GLY A 258 8.35 -8.81 11.81
C GLY A 258 8.84 -8.54 10.38
N ILE A 259 10.05 -8.98 10.06
CA ILE A 259 10.61 -8.91 8.70
C ILE A 259 11.09 -10.30 8.29
N VAL A 260 10.65 -10.77 7.13
CA VAL A 260 11.09 -12.02 6.51
C VAL A 260 11.92 -11.68 5.29
N ASP A 261 13.20 -12.06 5.29
CA ASP A 261 14.09 -11.92 4.13
C ASP A 261 15.26 -12.91 4.25
N GLY A 262 15.44 -13.74 3.22
CA GLY A 262 16.52 -14.73 3.16
C GLY A 262 17.81 -14.21 2.54
N ASP A 263 17.78 -13.04 1.90
CA ASP A 263 18.93 -12.50 1.19
C ASP A 263 19.88 -11.73 2.11
N THR A 264 21.11 -11.53 1.62
CA THR A 264 22.06 -10.58 2.19
C THR A 264 22.01 -9.24 1.46
N VAL A 265 22.39 -8.16 2.15
CA VAL A 265 22.56 -6.84 1.56
C VAL A 265 23.66 -6.88 0.51
N ASP A 266 23.38 -6.33 -0.67
CA ASP A 266 24.31 -6.25 -1.81
C ASP A 266 24.54 -4.78 -2.22
N GLU A 267 25.76 -4.46 -2.66
CA GLU A 267 26.15 -3.09 -3.07
C GLU A 267 25.24 -2.56 -4.19
N SER A 268 24.91 -3.40 -5.17
CA SER A 268 24.03 -3.06 -6.31
C SER A 268 22.61 -2.69 -5.89
N ASN A 269 22.24 -2.97 -4.64
CA ASN A 269 20.90 -2.77 -4.11
C ASN A 269 20.78 -1.48 -3.27
N LEU A 270 21.91 -0.90 -2.83
CA LEU A 270 21.93 0.23 -1.89
C LEU A 270 21.30 1.51 -2.44
N HIS A 271 21.30 1.70 -3.76
CA HIS A 271 20.69 2.88 -4.41
C HIS A 271 19.15 2.95 -4.19
N ARG A 272 18.51 1.84 -3.82
CA ARG A 272 17.06 1.75 -3.57
C ARG A 272 16.69 1.15 -2.21
N GLN A 273 17.60 0.42 -1.57
CA GLN A 273 17.39 -0.23 -0.26
C GLN A 273 17.98 0.61 0.88
N ILE A 274 17.41 1.81 1.04
CA ILE A 274 17.97 2.89 1.87
C ILE A 274 18.09 2.57 3.37
N LEU A 275 17.40 1.54 3.87
CA LEU A 275 17.42 1.15 5.29
C LEU A 275 18.76 0.49 5.69
N HIS A 276 19.44 -0.15 4.75
CA HIS A 276 20.61 -0.98 5.05
C HIS A 276 21.90 -0.19 5.24
N GLY A 277 21.96 1.06 4.76
CA GLY A 277 23.21 1.84 4.78
C GLY A 277 24.33 1.09 4.04
N GLY A 278 25.47 0.87 4.70
CA GLY A 278 26.61 0.13 4.13
C GLY A 278 26.77 -1.30 4.65
N ASN A 279 25.72 -1.93 5.18
CA ASN A 279 25.78 -3.26 5.81
C ASN A 279 25.88 -4.43 4.80
N VAL A 280 26.72 -4.32 3.78
CA VAL A 280 26.90 -5.34 2.73
C VAL A 280 27.32 -6.68 3.34
N GLY A 281 26.70 -7.76 2.88
CA GLY A 281 26.92 -9.14 3.36
C GLY A 281 26.13 -9.53 4.61
N VAL A 282 25.47 -8.59 5.29
CA VAL A 282 24.56 -8.90 6.43
C VAL A 282 23.21 -9.35 5.88
N ASN A 283 22.53 -10.31 6.54
CA ASN A 283 21.14 -10.66 6.19
C ASN A 283 20.24 -9.40 6.22
N LYS A 284 19.40 -9.23 5.20
CA LYS A 284 18.59 -8.01 5.03
C LYS A 284 17.58 -7.82 6.17
N ALA A 285 16.96 -8.89 6.69
CA ALA A 285 16.02 -8.80 7.80
C ALA A 285 16.72 -8.34 9.09
N VAL A 286 17.92 -8.86 9.37
CA VAL A 286 18.75 -8.43 10.51
C VAL A 286 19.14 -6.95 10.37
N SER A 287 19.71 -6.58 9.22
CA SER A 287 20.12 -5.21 8.92
C SER A 287 18.97 -4.21 9.08
N ALA A 288 17.78 -4.57 8.60
CA ALA A 288 16.57 -3.77 8.74
C ALA A 288 16.14 -3.58 10.20
N VAL A 289 16.16 -4.66 11.00
CA VAL A 289 15.81 -4.61 12.43
C VAL A 289 16.78 -3.74 13.21
N GLU A 290 18.09 -3.82 12.95
CA GLU A 290 19.08 -2.98 13.60
C GLU A 290 18.85 -1.49 13.33
N ALA A 291 18.57 -1.14 12.07
CA ALA A 291 18.30 0.22 11.66
C ALA A 291 17.01 0.78 12.28
N MET A 292 15.92 -0.01 12.27
CA MET A 292 14.66 0.40 12.91
C MET A 292 14.79 0.55 14.43
N ARG A 293 15.56 -0.33 15.10
CA ARG A 293 15.78 -0.24 16.55
C ARG A 293 16.49 1.06 16.95
N LYS A 294 17.40 1.56 16.11
CA LYS A 294 18.02 2.90 16.28
C LYS A 294 17.00 4.02 16.14
N LEU A 295 16.04 3.89 15.20
CA LEU A 295 14.98 4.87 14.99
C LEU A 295 13.96 4.90 16.14
N ASN A 296 13.43 3.75 16.54
CA ASN A 296 12.42 3.65 17.58
C ASN A 296 12.61 2.41 18.48
N PRO A 297 13.28 2.54 19.63
CA PRO A 297 13.54 1.41 20.52
C PRO A 297 12.30 0.94 21.30
N LEU A 298 11.15 1.59 21.15
CA LEU A 298 9.91 1.25 21.86
C LEU A 298 9.12 0.11 21.19
N VAL A 299 9.45 -0.20 19.93
CA VAL A 299 8.77 -1.21 19.12
C VAL A 299 9.47 -2.56 19.27
N LYS A 300 8.70 -3.65 19.31
CA LYS A 300 9.25 -5.01 19.24
C LYS A 300 9.61 -5.32 17.78
N TYR A 301 10.79 -5.87 17.56
CA TYR A 301 11.26 -6.26 16.23
C TYR A 301 11.64 -7.74 16.17
N THR A 302 11.29 -8.42 15.08
CA THR A 302 11.68 -9.81 14.82
C THR A 302 12.24 -9.93 13.40
N ALA A 303 13.47 -10.43 13.27
CA ALA A 303 14.05 -10.79 11.99
C ALA A 303 13.85 -12.30 11.79
N HIS A 304 13.29 -12.69 10.66
CA HIS A 304 13.22 -14.07 10.18
C HIS A 304 14.21 -14.17 9.03
N GLU A 305 15.37 -14.79 9.29
CA GLU A 305 16.51 -14.91 8.38
C GLU A 305 16.31 -16.06 7.38
N GLU A 306 15.09 -16.16 6.85
CA GLU A 306 14.67 -17.21 5.94
C GLU A 306 13.85 -16.62 4.79
N ALA A 307 13.88 -17.29 3.64
CA ALA A 307 12.95 -16.98 2.57
C ALA A 307 11.55 -17.46 2.97
N LEU A 308 10.51 -16.74 2.52
CA LEU A 308 9.15 -17.21 2.69
C LEU A 308 8.88 -18.36 1.71
N THR A 309 8.46 -19.50 2.23
CA THR A 309 8.12 -20.70 1.47
C THR A 309 6.73 -21.20 1.83
N ALA A 310 6.19 -22.15 1.07
CA ALA A 310 4.86 -22.70 1.35
C ALA A 310 4.81 -23.40 2.73
N GLU A 311 5.92 -23.99 3.16
CA GLU A 311 6.07 -24.73 4.41
C GLU A 311 6.05 -23.82 5.65
N ASN A 312 6.64 -22.62 5.57
CA ASN A 312 6.74 -21.69 6.72
C ASN A 312 5.69 -20.56 6.69
N ALA A 313 5.12 -20.24 5.53
CA ALA A 313 4.35 -19.01 5.36
C ALA A 313 3.11 -18.92 6.24
N ILE A 314 2.40 -20.04 6.43
CA ILE A 314 1.18 -20.07 7.24
C ILE A 314 1.46 -19.72 8.71
N ASP A 315 2.50 -20.31 9.29
CA ASP A 315 2.83 -20.11 10.70
C ASP A 315 3.36 -18.70 10.93
N LEU A 316 4.21 -18.20 10.01
CA LEU A 316 4.69 -16.82 10.02
C LEU A 316 3.52 -15.83 9.94
N VAL A 317 2.67 -15.92 8.92
CA VAL A 317 1.58 -14.96 8.69
C VAL A 317 0.51 -15.00 9.79
N SER A 318 0.22 -16.18 10.34
CA SER A 318 -0.79 -16.32 11.41
C SER A 318 -0.47 -15.49 12.65
N GLY A 319 0.82 -15.28 12.93
CA GLY A 319 1.33 -14.54 14.09
C GLY A 319 1.21 -13.01 14.04
N TYR A 320 0.73 -12.43 12.93
CA TYR A 320 0.63 -10.98 12.75
C TYR A 320 -0.80 -10.52 12.40
N ASP A 321 -1.11 -9.25 12.62
CA ASP A 321 -2.45 -8.70 12.36
C ASP A 321 -2.66 -8.33 10.89
N ILE A 322 -1.59 -7.91 10.20
CA ILE A 322 -1.59 -7.53 8.79
C ILE A 322 -0.24 -7.89 8.14
N VAL A 323 -0.28 -8.17 6.84
CA VAL A 323 0.90 -8.50 6.05
C VAL A 323 1.14 -7.46 4.97
N LEU A 324 2.40 -7.10 4.76
CA LEU A 324 2.85 -6.30 3.62
C LEU A 324 3.66 -7.20 2.69
N ASP A 325 3.17 -7.39 1.47
CA ASP A 325 3.96 -8.00 0.40
C ASP A 325 4.87 -6.92 -0.20
N CYS A 326 6.13 -6.99 0.18
CA CYS A 326 7.22 -6.14 -0.33
C CYS A 326 8.19 -6.94 -1.21
N SER A 327 7.74 -8.10 -1.72
CA SER A 327 8.54 -8.96 -2.59
C SER A 327 8.53 -8.47 -4.04
N ASP A 328 9.61 -8.75 -4.76
CA ASP A 328 9.76 -8.49 -6.19
C ASP A 328 9.48 -9.72 -7.05
N ASN A 329 8.99 -10.81 -6.44
CA ASN A 329 8.72 -12.08 -7.10
C ASN A 329 7.20 -12.32 -7.27
N PRO A 330 6.70 -12.50 -8.51
CA PRO A 330 5.30 -12.85 -8.77
C PRO A 330 4.82 -14.10 -8.01
N ALA A 331 5.63 -15.17 -7.92
CA ALA A 331 5.24 -16.42 -7.26
C ALA A 331 5.01 -16.20 -5.76
N THR A 332 5.90 -15.48 -5.09
CA THR A 332 5.76 -15.10 -3.68
C THR A 332 4.48 -14.29 -3.46
N ARG A 333 4.14 -13.37 -4.36
CA ARG A 333 2.91 -12.58 -4.23
C ARG A 333 1.63 -13.44 -4.25
N TYR A 334 1.58 -14.47 -5.10
CA TYR A 334 0.46 -15.43 -5.10
C TYR A 334 0.42 -16.25 -3.81
N LEU A 335 1.57 -16.75 -3.36
CA LEU A 335 1.69 -17.50 -2.09
C LEU A 335 1.20 -16.65 -0.91
N VAL A 336 1.71 -15.43 -0.76
CA VAL A 336 1.35 -14.51 0.33
C VAL A 336 -0.14 -14.20 0.32
N SER A 337 -0.71 -13.95 -0.86
CA SER A 337 -2.16 -13.72 -0.98
C SER A 337 -2.98 -14.91 -0.50
N ASP A 338 -2.64 -16.12 -0.95
CA ASP A 338 -3.38 -17.34 -0.60
C ASP A 338 -3.24 -17.64 0.91
N VAL A 339 -2.05 -17.47 1.46
CA VAL A 339 -1.75 -17.61 2.89
C VAL A 339 -2.52 -16.59 3.73
N CYS A 340 -2.62 -15.33 3.28
CA CYS A 340 -3.41 -14.30 3.95
C CYS A 340 -4.91 -14.63 3.93
N VAL A 341 -5.42 -15.22 2.85
CA VAL A 341 -6.81 -15.74 2.81
C VAL A 341 -6.98 -16.88 3.80
N ALA A 342 -6.09 -17.88 3.77
CA ALA A 342 -6.13 -19.04 4.67
C ALA A 342 -6.03 -18.62 6.16
N SER A 343 -5.22 -17.61 6.45
CA SER A 343 -4.97 -17.09 7.80
C SER A 343 -5.93 -15.95 8.19
N GLY A 344 -6.76 -15.46 7.26
CA GLY A 344 -7.77 -14.44 7.54
C GLY A 344 -7.16 -13.07 7.83
N LYS A 345 -6.04 -12.76 7.19
CA LYS A 345 -5.26 -11.55 7.40
C LYS A 345 -5.45 -10.59 6.23
N PRO A 346 -5.60 -9.28 6.47
CA PRO A 346 -5.51 -8.29 5.42
C PRO A 346 -4.08 -8.26 4.84
N LEU A 347 -3.99 -7.90 3.57
CA LEU A 347 -2.74 -7.85 2.81
C LEU A 347 -2.62 -6.49 2.12
N VAL A 348 -1.47 -5.84 2.25
CA VAL A 348 -1.11 -4.67 1.44
C VAL A 348 0.02 -5.07 0.50
N SER A 349 -0.31 -5.26 -0.78
CA SER A 349 0.66 -5.69 -1.80
C SER A 349 1.11 -4.50 -2.65
N GLY A 350 2.42 -4.32 -2.72
CA GLY A 350 3.08 -3.31 -3.55
C GLY A 350 3.91 -3.96 -4.63
N ALA A 351 4.06 -3.30 -5.77
CA ALA A 351 5.07 -3.64 -6.75
C ALA A 351 5.60 -2.38 -7.43
N ALA A 352 6.82 -2.46 -7.94
CA ALA A 352 7.39 -1.45 -8.80
C ALA A 352 8.23 -2.14 -9.88
N LEU A 353 8.21 -1.60 -11.09
CA LEU A 353 9.02 -2.06 -12.20
C LEU A 353 9.39 -0.85 -13.07
N ARG A 354 10.66 -0.71 -13.44
CA ARG A 354 11.16 0.46 -14.18
C ARG A 354 10.79 1.77 -13.47
N THR A 355 9.86 2.54 -14.05
CA THR A 355 9.39 3.84 -13.57
C THR A 355 7.98 3.80 -13.02
N ASP A 356 7.34 2.63 -12.96
CA ASP A 356 5.94 2.49 -12.60
C ASP A 356 5.76 1.69 -11.31
N GLY A 357 4.71 2.01 -10.58
CA GLY A 357 4.36 1.38 -9.30
C GLY A 357 2.88 1.00 -9.25
N GLN A 358 2.58 -0.01 -8.45
CA GLN A 358 1.22 -0.46 -8.16
C GLN A 358 1.03 -0.79 -6.69
N LEU A 359 -0.16 -0.50 -6.16
CA LEU A 359 -0.56 -0.83 -4.78
C LEU A 359 -1.99 -1.37 -4.76
N LEU A 360 -2.18 -2.42 -3.96
CA LEU A 360 -3.48 -3.02 -3.68
C LEU A 360 -3.60 -3.30 -2.19
N VAL A 361 -4.77 -2.98 -1.63
CA VAL A 361 -5.20 -3.49 -0.32
C VAL A 361 -6.20 -4.62 -0.56
N LEU A 362 -5.85 -5.82 -0.09
CA LEU A 362 -6.50 -7.09 -0.40
C LEU A 362 -6.94 -7.79 0.87
N ASN A 363 -7.95 -8.65 0.74
CA ASN A 363 -8.57 -9.36 1.86
C ASN A 363 -8.88 -8.41 3.05
N ALA A 364 -9.31 -7.19 2.73
CA ALA A 364 -9.64 -6.14 3.68
C ALA A 364 -11.03 -5.57 3.34
N PRO A 365 -12.04 -5.72 4.21
CA PRO A 365 -12.01 -6.53 5.43
C PRO A 365 -11.75 -8.02 5.16
N PRO A 366 -11.15 -8.76 6.11
CA PRO A 366 -10.88 -10.19 5.96
C PRO A 366 -12.11 -10.99 5.55
N ASN A 367 -11.92 -11.91 4.61
CA ASN A 367 -12.94 -12.79 4.01
C ASN A 367 -13.99 -12.09 3.14
N ILE A 368 -14.02 -10.75 3.11
CA ILE A 368 -14.96 -9.94 2.32
C ILE A 368 -14.26 -9.35 1.10
N GLY A 369 -13.10 -8.73 1.30
CA GLY A 369 -12.30 -8.12 0.23
C GLY A 369 -11.79 -9.17 -0.78
N PRO A 370 -11.51 -8.76 -2.04
CA PRO A 370 -10.88 -9.66 -3.02
C PRO A 370 -9.46 -10.04 -2.57
N CYS A 371 -9.05 -11.26 -2.91
CA CYS A 371 -7.64 -11.67 -2.85
C CYS A 371 -6.92 -11.32 -4.16
N TYR A 372 -5.60 -11.54 -4.23
CA TYR A 372 -4.82 -11.25 -5.43
C TYR A 372 -5.35 -12.02 -6.65
N ARG A 373 -5.74 -13.29 -6.49
CA ARG A 373 -6.35 -14.11 -7.56
C ARG A 373 -7.73 -13.63 -8.03
N CYS A 374 -8.42 -12.81 -7.25
CA CYS A 374 -9.65 -12.19 -7.74
C CYS A 374 -9.35 -11.11 -8.78
N VAL A 375 -8.22 -10.42 -8.63
CA VAL A 375 -7.75 -9.35 -9.52
C VAL A 375 -6.97 -9.94 -10.70
N PHE A 376 -6.04 -10.86 -10.41
CA PHE A 376 -5.15 -11.51 -11.37
C PHE A 376 -5.34 -13.04 -11.27
N PRO A 377 -6.29 -13.63 -12.02
CA PRO A 377 -6.71 -15.01 -11.78
C PRO A 377 -5.69 -16.06 -12.19
N VAL A 378 -4.93 -15.76 -13.24
CA VAL A 378 -3.94 -16.65 -13.84
C VAL A 378 -2.59 -15.95 -13.68
N PRO A 379 -1.58 -16.61 -13.07
CA PRO A 379 -0.24 -16.08 -13.02
C PRO A 379 0.32 -15.93 -14.44
N PRO A 380 1.13 -14.90 -14.64
CA PRO A 380 1.91 -14.79 -15.86
C PRO A 380 2.94 -15.93 -15.94
N PRO A 381 3.28 -16.44 -17.13
CA PRO A 381 4.45 -17.31 -17.35
C PRO A 381 5.74 -16.68 -16.80
N ALA A 382 6.69 -17.49 -16.31
CA ALA A 382 7.91 -17.03 -15.60
C ALA A 382 8.79 -16.14 -16.47
N ASP A 383 8.83 -16.43 -17.76
CA ASP A 383 9.58 -15.72 -18.80
C ASP A 383 8.92 -14.39 -19.20
N SER A 384 7.67 -14.13 -18.80
CA SER A 384 6.92 -12.97 -19.27
C SER A 384 7.01 -11.73 -18.36
N VAL A 385 7.55 -11.87 -17.15
CA VAL A 385 7.68 -10.75 -16.19
C VAL A 385 9.12 -10.63 -15.69
N PRO A 386 9.89 -9.67 -16.22
CA PRO A 386 11.26 -9.48 -15.76
C PRO A 386 11.29 -8.98 -14.31
N THR A 387 12.30 -9.41 -13.56
CA THR A 387 12.54 -8.95 -12.19
C THR A 387 12.97 -7.48 -12.17
N CYS A 388 12.92 -6.85 -10.99
CA CYS A 388 13.51 -5.51 -10.79
C CYS A 388 15.00 -5.48 -11.13
N GLY A 389 15.70 -6.59 -10.89
CA GLY A 389 17.09 -6.78 -11.30
C GLY A 389 17.21 -6.67 -12.81
N GLU A 390 16.46 -7.46 -13.58
CA GLU A 390 16.55 -7.56 -15.04
C GLU A 390 16.05 -6.32 -15.79
N ALA A 391 14.87 -5.80 -15.41
CA ALA A 391 14.26 -4.65 -16.08
C ALA A 391 14.78 -3.29 -15.60
N GLY A 392 15.49 -3.27 -14.47
CA GLY A 392 15.82 -2.06 -13.72
C GLY A 392 14.63 -1.48 -12.95
N VAL A 393 14.93 -0.69 -11.93
CA VAL A 393 13.92 0.01 -11.13
C VAL A 393 14.46 1.33 -10.58
N LEU A 394 13.65 2.38 -10.64
CA LEU A 394 14.00 3.69 -10.13
C LEU A 394 13.75 3.76 -8.61
N GLY A 395 14.80 4.04 -7.84
CA GLY A 395 14.75 4.08 -6.36
C GLY A 395 13.60 4.89 -5.77
N PRO A 396 13.37 6.14 -6.19
CA PRO A 396 12.21 6.93 -5.76
C PRO A 396 10.85 6.28 -6.03
N VAL A 397 10.69 5.52 -7.12
CA VAL A 397 9.41 4.87 -7.47
C VAL A 397 9.10 3.76 -6.46
N VAL A 398 10.05 2.86 -6.23
CA VAL A 398 9.87 1.80 -5.23
C VAL A 398 9.77 2.39 -3.81
N GLY A 399 10.48 3.48 -3.55
CA GLY A 399 10.40 4.29 -2.35
C GLY A 399 8.96 4.76 -2.05
N VAL A 400 8.35 5.48 -3.00
CA VAL A 400 6.98 5.97 -2.91
C VAL A 400 6.01 4.83 -2.65
N MET A 401 6.14 3.70 -3.37
CA MET A 401 5.23 2.57 -3.19
C MET A 401 5.31 1.97 -1.79
N GLY A 402 6.52 1.81 -1.22
CA GLY A 402 6.66 1.30 0.13
C GLY A 402 6.16 2.28 1.22
N VAL A 403 6.29 3.60 1.01
CA VAL A 403 5.64 4.59 1.90
C VAL A 403 4.13 4.46 1.86
N LEU A 404 3.54 4.28 0.67
CA LEU A 404 2.11 4.08 0.52
C LEU A 404 1.64 2.75 1.14
N GLN A 405 2.47 1.69 1.10
CA GLN A 405 2.17 0.44 1.81
C GLN A 405 2.07 0.66 3.32
N ALA A 406 3.02 1.39 3.93
CA ALA A 406 2.95 1.72 5.35
C ALA A 406 1.73 2.57 5.69
N LEU A 407 1.36 3.52 4.83
CA LEU A 407 0.18 4.35 5.01
C LEU A 407 -1.11 3.51 5.03
N GLU A 408 -1.30 2.63 4.04
CA GLU A 408 -2.47 1.74 3.99
C GLU A 408 -2.51 0.78 5.18
N ALA A 409 -1.36 0.27 5.62
CA ALA A 409 -1.29 -0.57 6.80
C ALA A 409 -1.74 0.16 8.06
N ILE A 410 -1.29 1.40 8.28
CA ILE A 410 -1.72 2.24 9.41
C ILE A 410 -3.24 2.46 9.35
N LYS A 411 -3.79 2.83 8.19
CA LYS A 411 -5.24 3.03 7.99
C LYS A 411 -6.03 1.78 8.38
N VAL A 412 -5.63 0.61 7.86
CA VAL A 412 -6.28 -0.67 8.18
C VAL A 412 -6.22 -0.98 9.68
N LEU A 413 -5.06 -0.81 10.32
CA LEU A 413 -4.87 -1.10 11.74
C LEU A 413 -5.66 -0.16 12.68
N VAL A 414 -5.83 1.11 12.30
CA VAL A 414 -6.67 2.04 13.09
C VAL A 414 -8.18 1.81 12.85
N GLY A 415 -8.54 0.95 11.90
CA GLY A 415 -9.92 0.55 11.58
C GLY A 415 -10.53 1.32 10.40
N GLN A 416 -9.73 2.02 9.62
CA GLN A 416 -10.14 2.71 8.39
C GLN A 416 -9.82 1.83 7.18
N MET A 417 -10.59 0.75 7.03
CA MET A 417 -10.48 -0.12 5.85
C MET A 417 -11.13 0.53 4.63
N PRO A 418 -10.65 0.24 3.41
CA PRO A 418 -11.26 0.76 2.20
C PRO A 418 -12.65 0.14 1.96
N ASP A 419 -13.64 0.97 1.61
CA ASP A 419 -15.01 0.51 1.31
C ASP A 419 -15.09 -0.37 0.06
N ARG A 420 -14.10 -0.23 -0.84
CA ARG A 420 -14.01 -0.94 -2.10
C ARG A 420 -12.54 -1.21 -2.41
N ALA A 421 -12.27 -2.35 -3.05
CA ALA A 421 -10.93 -2.64 -3.53
C ALA A 421 -10.59 -1.72 -4.71
N GLU A 422 -9.44 -1.06 -4.61
CA GLU A 422 -8.88 -0.21 -5.67
C GLU A 422 -7.42 -0.56 -5.88
N MET A 423 -6.99 -0.51 -7.12
CA MET A 423 -5.59 -0.59 -7.51
C MET A 423 -5.11 0.83 -7.79
N LEU A 424 -4.14 1.29 -7.00
CA LEU A 424 -3.42 2.51 -7.30
C LEU A 424 -2.32 2.18 -8.30
N LEU A 425 -2.25 2.95 -9.38
CA LEU A 425 -1.15 2.98 -10.33
C LEU A 425 -0.41 4.30 -10.19
N PHE A 426 0.91 4.22 -10.11
CA PHE A 426 1.80 5.35 -10.08
C PHE A 426 2.71 5.30 -11.32
N ALA A 427 2.52 6.26 -12.22
CA ALA A 427 3.40 6.47 -13.37
C ALA A 427 4.48 7.48 -12.96
N GLY A 428 5.63 7.00 -12.51
CA GLY A 428 6.67 7.83 -11.91
C GLY A 428 7.28 8.85 -12.87
N TRP A 429 7.50 8.45 -14.13
CA TRP A 429 8.04 9.35 -15.15
C TRP A 429 7.03 10.39 -15.63
N GLY A 430 5.77 9.99 -15.77
CA GLY A 430 4.66 10.89 -16.11
C GLY A 430 4.11 11.68 -14.92
N MET A 431 4.61 11.43 -13.70
CA MET A 431 4.15 11.97 -12.42
C MET A 431 2.62 11.89 -12.21
N GLY A 432 2.01 10.75 -12.58
CA GLY A 432 0.57 10.54 -12.51
C GLY A 432 0.16 9.46 -11.53
N PHE A 433 -0.86 9.72 -10.72
CA PHE A 433 -1.58 8.70 -9.95
C PHE A 433 -2.92 8.40 -10.61
N ARG A 434 -3.25 7.11 -10.71
CA ARG A 434 -4.54 6.64 -11.22
C ARG A 434 -5.07 5.52 -10.32
N SER A 435 -6.29 5.68 -9.84
CA SER A 435 -6.99 4.60 -9.13
C SER A 435 -7.92 3.87 -10.09
N ILE A 436 -7.82 2.54 -10.12
CA ILE A 436 -8.73 1.68 -10.86
C ILE A 436 -9.55 0.89 -9.84
N ARG A 437 -10.87 1.04 -9.91
CA ARG A 437 -11.78 0.26 -9.06
C ARG A 437 -11.75 -1.21 -9.46
N MET A 438 -11.50 -2.08 -8.50
CA MET A 438 -11.50 -3.53 -8.71
C MET A 438 -12.90 -4.10 -8.52
N LYS A 439 -13.17 -5.23 -9.19
CA LYS A 439 -14.30 -6.08 -8.83
C LYS A 439 -14.00 -6.69 -7.46
N GLY A 440 -15.04 -6.84 -6.64
CA GLY A 440 -14.92 -7.49 -5.33
C GLY A 440 -14.57 -8.98 -5.45
N LYS A 441 -14.64 -9.68 -4.31
CA LYS A 441 -14.42 -11.12 -4.20
C LYS A 441 -15.19 -11.90 -5.29
N ARG A 442 -14.48 -12.75 -6.05
CA ARG A 442 -15.07 -13.62 -7.07
C ARG A 442 -15.59 -14.90 -6.44
N LYS A 443 -16.85 -15.24 -6.71
CA LYS A 443 -17.47 -16.49 -6.24
C LYS A 443 -16.73 -17.75 -6.71
N THR A 444 -16.14 -17.71 -7.91
CA THR A 444 -15.40 -18.83 -8.51
C THR A 444 -13.88 -18.79 -8.27
N CYS A 445 -13.41 -17.99 -7.31
CA CYS A 445 -11.97 -17.90 -7.02
C CYS A 445 -11.45 -19.21 -6.41
N VAL A 446 -10.33 -19.73 -6.92
CA VAL A 446 -9.70 -20.97 -6.42
C VAL A 446 -9.13 -20.89 -5.00
N ALA A 447 -8.94 -19.67 -4.48
CA ALA A 447 -8.43 -19.40 -3.14
C ALA A 447 -9.51 -18.90 -2.18
N CYS A 448 -10.37 -17.96 -2.61
CA CYS A 448 -11.37 -17.36 -1.72
C CYS A 448 -12.81 -17.49 -2.25
N GLY A 449 -13.09 -18.40 -3.17
CA GLY A 449 -14.43 -18.58 -3.75
C GLY A 449 -15.46 -19.13 -2.76
N GLU A 450 -16.71 -19.19 -3.19
CA GLU A 450 -17.76 -19.93 -2.48
C GLU A 450 -17.39 -21.44 -2.48
N GLY A 451 -17.44 -22.09 -1.32
CA GLY A 451 -17.09 -23.51 -1.16
C GLY A 451 -15.60 -23.81 -0.97
N VAL A 452 -14.73 -22.80 -0.93
CA VAL A 452 -13.32 -22.98 -0.54
C VAL A 452 -13.19 -22.78 0.97
N GLU A 453 -13.07 -23.88 1.70
CA GLU A 453 -12.81 -23.84 3.14
C GLU A 453 -11.36 -23.46 3.43
N ARG A 454 -11.15 -22.62 4.46
CA ARG A 454 -9.83 -22.07 4.79
C ARG A 454 -8.85 -23.14 5.24
N ASP A 455 -9.31 -24.15 5.97
CA ASP A 455 -8.47 -25.26 6.40
C ASP A 455 -8.03 -26.13 5.22
N ALA A 456 -8.92 -26.35 4.25
CA ALA A 456 -8.57 -27.04 3.00
C ALA A 456 -7.56 -26.24 2.16
N LEU A 457 -7.69 -24.91 2.12
CA LEU A 457 -6.68 -24.07 1.48
C LEU A 457 -5.33 -24.12 2.22
N ARG A 458 -5.35 -24.09 3.55
CA ARG A 458 -4.14 -24.22 4.39
C ARG A 458 -3.41 -25.53 4.15
N GLU A 459 -4.15 -26.65 4.07
CA GLU A 459 -3.60 -27.97 3.77
C GLU A 459 -2.97 -28.01 2.38
N ARG A 460 -3.68 -27.50 1.36
CA ARG A 460 -3.17 -27.41 -0.02
C ARG A 460 -1.90 -26.57 -0.18
N ILE A 461 -1.72 -25.57 0.68
CA ILE A 461 -0.50 -24.77 0.71
C ILE A 461 0.62 -25.58 1.37
N GLY A 462 0.34 -26.20 2.52
CA GLY A 462 1.34 -26.91 3.33
C GLY A 462 1.84 -28.24 2.74
N ASP A 463 1.03 -28.93 1.92
CA ASP A 463 1.42 -30.18 1.25
C ASP A 463 2.16 -29.98 -0.08
N GLY A 464 2.35 -28.72 -0.51
CA GLY A 464 3.00 -28.38 -1.77
C GLY A 464 2.15 -28.68 -3.02
N SER A 465 0.88 -29.05 -2.88
CA SER A 465 -0.03 -29.29 -4.00
C SER A 465 -0.29 -28.04 -4.85
N VAL A 466 -0.09 -26.85 -4.26
CA VAL A 466 0.01 -25.59 -5.00
C VAL A 466 1.47 -25.31 -5.30
N ASP A 467 1.94 -25.81 -6.44
CA ASP A 467 3.29 -25.53 -6.92
C ASP A 467 3.35 -24.10 -7.49
N TYR A 468 3.56 -23.12 -6.62
CA TYR A 468 3.61 -21.69 -6.99
C TYR A 468 4.71 -21.38 -8.00
N VAL A 469 5.79 -22.17 -8.00
CA VAL A 469 6.91 -22.03 -8.93
C VAL A 469 6.49 -22.56 -10.29
N ARG A 470 6.03 -23.81 -10.40
CA ARG A 470 5.55 -24.42 -11.66
C ARG A 470 4.30 -23.77 -12.22
N PHE A 471 3.41 -23.27 -11.36
CA PHE A 471 2.21 -22.53 -11.76
C PHE A 471 2.54 -21.15 -12.32
N CYS A 472 3.68 -20.58 -11.91
CA CYS A 472 4.27 -19.40 -12.54
C CYS A 472 5.36 -19.77 -13.56
N GLY A 473 5.57 -21.05 -13.91
CA GLY A 473 6.54 -21.49 -14.93
C GLY A 473 8.02 -21.52 -14.51
N GLY A 474 8.33 -21.53 -13.20
CA GLY A 474 9.68 -21.41 -12.64
C GLY A 474 10.59 -22.63 -12.72
N ASP A 475 10.38 -23.52 -13.69
CA ASP A 475 11.48 -24.35 -14.18
C ASP A 475 12.18 -23.55 -15.28
N GLY A 476 13.46 -23.24 -15.07
CA GLY A 476 14.27 -22.49 -16.03
C GLY A 476 14.05 -23.03 -17.44
N VAL A 477 13.77 -22.11 -18.38
CA VAL A 477 13.49 -22.34 -19.81
C VAL A 477 13.12 -23.81 -20.08
N ALA A 478 11.84 -24.16 -19.98
CA ALA A 478 11.37 -25.53 -20.14
C ALA A 478 11.84 -26.22 -21.45
N ASP A 479 12.37 -25.44 -22.42
CA ASP A 479 13.08 -25.87 -23.63
C ASP A 479 14.46 -25.18 -23.82
N GLY A 480 15.26 -25.11 -22.75
CA GLY A 480 16.61 -24.51 -22.77
C GLY A 480 17.51 -25.09 -23.87
N LEU A 481 18.49 -24.31 -24.32
CA LEU A 481 19.47 -24.76 -25.32
C LEU A 481 20.26 -25.97 -24.81
N GLY A 482 20.57 -26.91 -25.70
CA GLY A 482 21.39 -28.09 -25.38
C GLY A 482 22.85 -27.72 -25.13
N GLU A 483 23.62 -28.62 -24.52
CA GLU A 483 25.02 -28.37 -24.11
C GLU A 483 25.94 -27.89 -25.26
N LEU A 484 25.67 -28.35 -26.50
CA LEU A 484 26.43 -28.01 -27.71
C LEU A 484 26.03 -26.66 -28.34
N GLU A 485 24.91 -26.08 -27.89
CA GLU A 485 24.36 -24.81 -28.36
C GLU A 485 24.73 -23.66 -27.43
N ARG A 486 25.61 -23.91 -26.45
CA ARG A 486 26.00 -22.94 -25.43
C ARG A 486 27.50 -22.96 -25.19
N VAL A 487 28.11 -21.79 -25.07
CA VAL A 487 29.56 -21.63 -24.80
C VAL A 487 29.80 -20.92 -23.47
N ASP A 488 30.83 -21.35 -22.73
CA ASP A 488 31.24 -20.62 -21.54
C ASP A 488 31.91 -19.28 -21.90
N ALA A 489 31.73 -18.27 -21.06
CA ALA A 489 32.32 -16.95 -21.26
C ALA A 489 33.84 -17.00 -21.49
N ARG A 490 34.58 -17.84 -20.75
CA ARG A 490 36.03 -18.04 -20.94
C ARG A 490 36.39 -18.61 -22.32
N THR A 491 35.56 -19.51 -22.84
CA THR A 491 35.79 -20.12 -24.15
C THR A 491 35.55 -19.10 -25.25
N TYR A 492 34.47 -18.33 -25.17
CA TYR A 492 34.22 -17.21 -26.08
C TYR A 492 35.30 -16.11 -25.96
N GLY A 493 35.78 -15.80 -24.74
CA GLY A 493 36.88 -14.86 -24.54
C GLY A 493 38.15 -15.22 -25.33
N LYS A 494 38.47 -16.51 -25.45
CA LYS A 494 39.59 -16.98 -26.29
C LYS A 494 39.36 -16.74 -27.79
N VAL A 495 38.11 -16.82 -28.26
CA VAL A 495 37.74 -16.51 -29.66
C VAL A 495 38.03 -15.03 -29.94
N VAL A 496 37.65 -14.16 -29.01
CA VAL A 496 37.92 -12.71 -29.07
C VAL A 496 39.43 -12.43 -29.04
N GLU A 497 40.15 -12.98 -28.06
CA GLU A 497 41.61 -12.80 -27.91
C GLU A 497 42.40 -13.23 -29.15
N ARG A 498 41.97 -14.30 -29.82
CA ARG A 498 42.63 -14.84 -31.01
C ARG A 498 42.26 -14.10 -32.30
N GLY A 499 41.31 -13.16 -32.24
CA GLY A 499 40.78 -12.48 -33.43
C GLY A 499 40.12 -13.43 -34.42
N GLU A 500 39.55 -14.54 -33.94
CA GLU A 500 38.82 -15.48 -34.77
C GLU A 500 37.57 -14.79 -35.34
N LYS A 501 37.20 -15.07 -36.59
CA LYS A 501 36.05 -14.44 -37.23
C LYS A 501 34.76 -14.91 -36.56
N HIS A 502 34.00 -13.99 -35.98
CA HIS A 502 32.74 -14.28 -35.28
C HIS A 502 31.80 -13.08 -35.33
N LEU A 503 30.52 -13.31 -35.01
CA LEU A 503 29.53 -12.26 -34.74
C LEU A 503 29.01 -12.42 -33.31
N LEU A 504 28.99 -11.35 -32.54
CA LEU A 504 28.37 -11.32 -31.22
C LEU A 504 27.14 -10.41 -31.25
N VAL A 505 25.97 -11.00 -31.05
CA VAL A 505 24.70 -10.29 -30.93
C VAL A 505 24.38 -10.13 -29.44
N ASP A 506 24.39 -8.88 -28.98
CA ASP A 506 23.98 -8.52 -27.65
C ASP A 506 22.48 -8.20 -27.64
N VAL A 507 21.69 -9.06 -26.99
CA VAL A 507 20.23 -8.93 -26.96
C VAL A 507 19.72 -8.09 -25.79
N ARG A 508 20.60 -7.45 -25.01
CA ARG A 508 20.13 -6.53 -23.97
C ARG A 508 19.43 -5.33 -24.61
N GLU A 509 18.54 -4.69 -23.86
CA GLU A 509 17.93 -3.43 -24.28
C GLU A 509 19.00 -2.38 -24.61
N LYS A 510 18.73 -1.51 -25.58
CA LYS A 510 19.69 -0.50 -26.06
C LYS A 510 20.35 0.29 -24.95
N VAL A 511 19.58 0.67 -23.93
CA VAL A 511 20.08 1.44 -22.78
C VAL A 511 21.11 0.66 -21.97
N GLN A 512 20.94 -0.67 -21.85
CA GLN A 512 21.92 -1.54 -21.18
C GLN A 512 23.18 -1.72 -22.03
N PHE A 513 23.04 -1.83 -23.35
CA PHE A 513 24.16 -1.90 -24.28
C PHE A 513 25.02 -0.63 -24.26
N GLU A 514 24.37 0.54 -24.16
CA GLU A 514 25.03 1.84 -24.07
C GLU A 514 25.82 2.05 -22.75
N LEU A 515 25.47 1.32 -21.67
CA LEU A 515 26.25 1.37 -20.42
C LEU A 515 27.64 0.75 -20.60
N CYS A 516 27.69 -0.42 -21.23
CA CYS A 516 28.90 -1.16 -21.53
C CYS A 516 28.56 -2.29 -22.50
N ALA A 517 29.49 -2.63 -23.40
CA ALA A 517 29.33 -3.71 -24.36
C ALA A 517 30.69 -4.37 -24.62
N VAL A 518 30.67 -5.65 -24.98
CA VAL A 518 31.89 -6.33 -25.45
C VAL A 518 32.31 -5.69 -26.77
N GLU A 519 33.59 -5.39 -26.93
CA GLU A 519 34.10 -4.75 -28.15
C GLU A 519 33.73 -5.57 -29.40
N GLY A 520 33.20 -4.90 -30.42
CA GLY A 520 32.74 -5.56 -31.65
C GLY A 520 31.37 -6.24 -31.58
N SER A 521 30.70 -6.23 -30.42
CA SER A 521 29.31 -6.70 -30.32
C SER A 521 28.32 -5.75 -31.01
N VAL A 522 27.23 -6.32 -31.50
CA VAL A 522 26.15 -5.62 -32.18
C VAL A 522 24.87 -5.78 -31.36
N ASN A 523 24.15 -4.68 -31.14
CA ASN A 523 22.93 -4.71 -30.33
C ASN A 523 21.69 -5.04 -31.15
N LEU A 524 20.93 -6.04 -30.71
CA LEU A 524 19.58 -6.36 -31.19
C LEU A 524 18.67 -6.53 -29.96
N PRO A 525 18.02 -5.45 -29.48
CA PRO A 525 17.24 -5.48 -28.25
C PRO A 525 16.26 -6.65 -28.18
N PHE A 526 16.20 -7.34 -27.04
CA PHE A 526 15.29 -8.47 -26.86
C PHE A 526 13.82 -8.10 -27.09
N SER A 527 13.43 -6.86 -26.75
CA SER A 527 12.08 -6.34 -27.05
C SER A 527 11.72 -6.28 -28.54
N GLU A 528 12.71 -6.31 -29.45
CA GLU A 528 12.50 -6.40 -30.90
C GLU A 528 12.36 -7.85 -31.40
N ILE A 529 12.66 -8.84 -30.55
CA ILE A 529 12.55 -10.27 -30.87
C ILE A 529 11.12 -10.75 -30.54
N PRO A 530 10.30 -11.13 -31.52
CA PRO A 530 8.93 -11.51 -31.27
C PRO A 530 8.84 -12.86 -30.55
N GLY A 531 7.79 -13.03 -29.74
CA GLY A 531 7.53 -14.29 -29.04
C GLY A 531 7.19 -15.47 -29.97
N ARG A 532 6.85 -15.21 -31.23
CA ARG A 532 6.72 -16.20 -32.31
C ARG A 532 7.28 -15.61 -33.60
N VAL A 533 7.91 -16.45 -34.42
CA VAL A 533 8.55 -16.03 -35.68
C VAL A 533 7.68 -16.31 -36.92
N ASP A 534 6.38 -16.51 -36.75
CA ASP A 534 5.43 -16.64 -37.85
C ASP A 534 4.97 -15.28 -38.40
N GLY A 535 4.81 -15.19 -39.72
CA GLY A 535 4.26 -14.00 -40.38
C GLY A 535 5.21 -12.81 -40.48
N GLU A 536 4.65 -11.60 -40.53
CA GLU A 536 5.36 -10.35 -40.84
C GLU A 536 6.43 -9.99 -39.80
N GLN A 537 6.20 -10.30 -38.51
CA GLN A 537 7.15 -10.01 -37.43
C GLN A 537 8.40 -10.88 -37.52
N GLY A 538 8.24 -12.16 -37.87
CA GLY A 538 9.36 -13.07 -38.10
C GLY A 538 10.20 -12.65 -39.31
N GLU A 539 9.54 -12.25 -40.40
CA GLU A 539 10.25 -11.78 -41.60
C GLU A 539 11.03 -10.50 -41.34
N ARG A 540 10.48 -9.56 -40.56
CA ARG A 540 11.20 -8.34 -40.16
C ARG A 540 12.46 -8.67 -39.35
N LEU A 541 12.37 -9.58 -38.38
CA LEU A 541 13.52 -10.03 -37.60
C LEU A 541 14.57 -10.71 -38.51
N ARG A 542 14.12 -11.52 -39.47
CA ARG A 542 15.00 -12.18 -40.45
C ARG A 542 15.81 -11.16 -41.25
N VAL A 543 15.15 -10.13 -41.79
CA VAL A 543 15.82 -9.05 -42.54
C VAL A 543 16.82 -8.29 -41.66
N GLN A 544 16.45 -7.95 -40.42
CA GLN A 544 17.37 -7.30 -39.49
C GLN A 544 18.62 -8.16 -39.24
N LEU A 545 18.45 -9.47 -39.01
CA LEU A 545 19.58 -10.38 -38.81
C LEU A 545 20.45 -10.50 -40.07
N GLU A 546 19.84 -10.57 -41.25
CA GLU A 546 20.56 -10.58 -42.52
C GLU A 546 21.38 -9.29 -42.73
N GLU A 547 20.84 -8.11 -42.39
CA GLU A 547 21.56 -6.84 -42.43
C GLU A 547 22.75 -6.81 -41.46
N LEU A 548 22.56 -7.29 -40.22
CA LEU A 548 23.67 -7.40 -39.25
C LEU A 548 24.75 -8.38 -39.73
N MET A 549 24.35 -9.38 -40.50
CA MET A 549 25.22 -10.40 -41.05
C MET A 549 25.83 -10.02 -42.41
N GLU A 550 25.39 -8.93 -43.06
CA GLU A 550 25.78 -8.56 -44.43
C GLU A 550 27.29 -8.37 -44.58
N ASN A 551 27.96 -7.90 -43.51
CA ASN A 551 29.41 -7.73 -43.45
C ASN A 551 30.16 -8.93 -42.86
N THR A 552 29.47 -10.04 -42.59
CA THR A 552 30.02 -11.29 -42.06
C THR A 552 29.94 -12.40 -43.11
N GLY A 553 30.87 -13.37 -43.09
CA GLY A 553 30.81 -14.49 -44.04
C GLY A 553 29.60 -15.39 -43.75
N SER A 554 29.11 -16.12 -44.75
CA SER A 554 27.97 -17.04 -44.60
C SER A 554 28.17 -18.10 -43.50
N ASP A 555 29.42 -18.50 -43.27
CA ASP A 555 29.88 -19.50 -42.29
C ASP A 555 30.27 -18.94 -40.92
N THR A 556 30.17 -17.63 -40.70
CA THR A 556 30.68 -16.98 -39.48
C THR A 556 29.84 -17.38 -38.26
N PRO A 557 30.44 -17.97 -37.20
CA PRO A 557 29.72 -18.36 -35.98
C PRO A 557 29.04 -17.16 -35.32
N LEU A 558 27.78 -17.36 -34.89
CA LEU A 558 26.97 -16.34 -34.23
C LEU A 558 26.82 -16.68 -32.75
N TYR A 559 27.33 -15.79 -31.90
CA TYR A 559 27.21 -15.85 -30.45
C TYR A 559 26.12 -14.87 -30.01
N VAL A 560 25.29 -15.29 -29.07
CA VAL A 560 24.25 -14.43 -28.48
C VAL A 560 24.54 -14.23 -26.99
N VAL A 561 24.47 -13.00 -26.54
CA VAL A 561 24.70 -12.65 -25.13
C VAL A 561 23.59 -11.76 -24.60
N CYS A 562 23.15 -12.03 -23.37
CA CYS A 562 22.35 -11.11 -22.59
C CYS A 562 23.02 -10.88 -21.23
N ARG A 563 22.34 -10.26 -20.27
CA ARG A 563 22.95 -9.97 -18.97
C ARG A 563 23.26 -11.23 -18.15
N LEU A 564 22.32 -12.18 -18.10
CA LEU A 564 22.41 -13.37 -17.22
C LEU A 564 22.42 -14.72 -17.97
N GLY A 565 22.28 -14.73 -19.29
CA GLY A 565 22.21 -15.96 -20.09
C GLY A 565 20.82 -16.60 -20.17
N ASN A 566 19.75 -15.87 -19.84
CA ASN A 566 18.36 -16.33 -19.92
C ASN A 566 17.75 -15.97 -21.28
N ASP A 567 17.59 -14.67 -21.55
CA ASP A 567 17.02 -14.15 -22.80
C ASP A 567 17.81 -14.56 -24.04
N SER A 568 19.12 -14.74 -23.91
CA SER A 568 19.99 -15.19 -24.99
C SER A 568 19.62 -16.58 -25.49
N GLN A 569 19.15 -17.48 -24.62
CA GLN A 569 18.69 -18.81 -25.03
C GLN A 569 17.41 -18.71 -25.87
N VAL A 570 16.47 -17.88 -25.44
CA VAL A 570 15.21 -17.64 -26.16
C VAL A 570 15.50 -17.03 -27.53
N ALA A 571 16.39 -16.04 -27.60
CA ALA A 571 16.81 -15.41 -28.85
C ALA A 571 17.42 -16.42 -29.83
N VAL A 572 18.34 -17.28 -29.37
CA VAL A 572 18.93 -18.34 -30.21
C VAL A 572 17.85 -19.27 -30.77
N ARG A 573 16.87 -19.70 -29.95
CA ARG A 573 15.76 -20.53 -30.43
C ARG A 573 14.98 -19.84 -31.55
N ARG A 574 14.68 -18.54 -31.41
CA ARG A 574 14.00 -17.77 -32.48
C ARG A 574 14.84 -17.67 -33.74
N PHE A 575 16.15 -17.52 -33.62
CA PHE A 575 17.05 -17.47 -34.77
C PHE A 575 17.14 -18.84 -35.48
N GLN A 576 17.12 -19.95 -34.73
CA GLN A 576 17.05 -21.31 -35.27
C GLN A 576 15.72 -21.57 -35.99
N GLU A 577 14.59 -21.13 -35.42
CA GLU A 577 13.27 -21.26 -36.07
C GLU A 577 13.19 -20.49 -37.40
N LEU A 578 13.92 -19.38 -37.52
CA LEU A 578 14.08 -18.62 -38.76
C LEU A 578 15.08 -19.26 -39.76
N GLY A 579 15.78 -20.33 -39.35
CA GLY A 579 16.74 -21.06 -40.17
C GLY A 579 18.08 -20.35 -40.35
N ILE A 580 18.47 -19.48 -39.43
CA ILE A 580 19.77 -18.78 -39.46
C ILE A 580 20.94 -19.77 -39.18
N ASP A 581 20.65 -20.91 -38.55
CA ASP A 581 21.61 -21.97 -38.20
C ASP A 581 21.93 -22.95 -39.36
N LYS A 582 21.37 -22.73 -40.55
CA LYS A 582 21.58 -23.61 -41.72
C LYS A 582 23.02 -23.60 -42.25
N GLU A 583 23.68 -22.44 -42.22
CA GLU A 583 25.01 -22.24 -42.81
C GLU A 583 26.10 -21.95 -41.76
N ARG A 584 25.72 -21.81 -40.49
CA ARG A 584 26.63 -21.42 -39.41
C ARG A 584 26.19 -22.01 -38.07
N TRP A 585 27.12 -22.08 -37.13
CA TRP A 585 26.79 -22.37 -35.74
C TRP A 585 26.17 -21.14 -35.05
N ILE A 586 25.13 -21.37 -34.25
CA ILE A 586 24.53 -20.36 -33.37
C ILE A 586 24.50 -20.92 -31.95
N GLY A 587 24.89 -20.09 -30.97
CA GLY A 587 24.72 -20.43 -29.57
C GLY A 587 24.82 -19.24 -28.64
N ASP A 588 24.48 -19.46 -27.37
CA ASP A 588 24.53 -18.41 -26.35
C ASP A 588 25.78 -18.47 -25.47
N ILE A 589 26.09 -17.36 -24.81
CA ILE A 589 27.13 -17.30 -23.77
C ILE A 589 26.49 -17.63 -22.40
N ARG A 590 26.93 -18.73 -21.80
CA ARG A 590 26.44 -19.18 -20.49
C ARG A 590 26.71 -18.14 -19.41
N GLY A 591 25.67 -17.81 -18.65
CA GLY A 591 25.72 -16.81 -17.59
C GLY A 591 25.83 -15.36 -18.08
N GLY A 592 25.77 -15.13 -19.40
CA GLY A 592 25.74 -13.80 -20.01
C GLY A 592 26.97 -12.95 -19.68
N LEU A 593 26.77 -11.63 -19.64
CA LEU A 593 27.82 -10.67 -19.30
C LEU A 593 28.27 -10.74 -17.83
N ARG A 594 27.44 -11.29 -16.94
CA ARG A 594 27.88 -11.56 -15.56
C ARG A 594 29.00 -12.60 -15.53
N ALA A 595 28.89 -13.66 -16.35
CA ALA A 595 29.98 -14.62 -16.51
C ALA A 595 31.17 -14.03 -17.27
N TRP A 596 30.94 -13.18 -18.28
CA TRP A 596 32.01 -12.44 -18.95
C TRP A 596 32.86 -11.63 -17.97
N ARG A 597 32.22 -10.87 -17.09
CA ARG A 597 32.91 -10.11 -16.04
C ARG A 597 33.74 -11.02 -15.14
N ARG A 598 33.11 -12.08 -14.63
CA ARG A 598 33.76 -12.99 -13.67
C ARG A 598 34.96 -13.71 -14.28
N ASP A 599 34.84 -14.15 -15.53
CA ASP A 599 35.75 -15.13 -16.11
C ASP A 599 36.73 -14.57 -17.16
N VAL A 600 36.43 -13.40 -17.74
CA VAL A 600 37.19 -12.79 -18.85
C VAL A 600 37.66 -11.38 -18.51
N ASP A 601 36.74 -10.46 -18.20
CA ASP A 601 37.04 -9.04 -17.99
C ASP A 601 36.52 -8.57 -16.62
N VAL A 602 37.36 -8.68 -15.60
CA VAL A 602 37.01 -8.31 -14.22
C VAL A 602 36.63 -6.83 -14.04
N ASP A 603 37.06 -5.98 -14.96
CA ASP A 603 36.77 -4.54 -14.94
C ASP A 603 35.45 -4.22 -15.67
N PHE A 604 34.84 -5.20 -16.37
CA PHE A 604 33.55 -5.03 -17.04
C PHE A 604 32.47 -4.62 -16.02
N PRO A 605 31.70 -3.54 -16.26
CA PRO A 605 30.72 -3.05 -15.29
C PRO A 605 29.68 -4.09 -14.89
N ASP A 606 29.40 -4.16 -13.58
CA ASP A 606 28.28 -4.92 -13.01
C ASP A 606 27.24 -3.90 -12.58
N TYR A 607 26.06 -4.00 -13.17
CA TYR A 607 24.92 -3.10 -12.98
C TYR A 607 23.67 -3.97 -12.88
#